data_AF-A0A7Y0SG84-F1
#
_entry.id   AF-A0A7Y0SG84-F1
#
_cell.length_a   1.000
_cell.length_b   1.000
_cell.length_c   1.000
_cell.angle_alpha   90.00
_cell.angle_beta   90.00
_cell.angle_gamma   90.00
#
_symmetry.space_group_name_H-M   'P 1'
#
loop_
_entity.id
_entity.type
_entity.pdbx_description
1 polymer ?
#
loop_
_entity_poly.entity_id
_entity_poly.type
_entity_poly.pdbx_seq_one_letter_code
_entity_poly.pdbx_strand_id
1 'polypeptide(L)'
;GVDEDALPLVLSLAFPDRIAQQRTNQFERFTLANGHGAECRQEDMLGGCEYLVAVDLMRSHSNSSQIHSACELDVNILRATFEALF
;
A
#
# COMPACT_ATOMS: atom_id res chain seq x y z
N GLY A 1 18.91 16.41 6.29
CA GLY A 1 17.87 15.47 6.76
C GLY A 1 17.41 14.67 5.57
N VAL A 2 16.88 13.47 5.79
CA VAL A 2 16.15 12.74 4.74
C VAL A 2 14.79 13.43 4.59
N ASP A 3 14.34 13.61 3.35
CA ASP A 3 13.00 14.11 3.07
C ASP A 3 11.99 12.97 3.27
N GLU A 4 11.15 13.08 4.29
CA GLU A 4 10.18 12.04 4.65
C GLU A 4 9.05 11.94 3.62
N ASP A 5 8.76 13.03 2.89
CA ASP A 5 7.73 13.06 1.84
C ASP A 5 8.15 12.21 0.61
N ALA A 6 9.46 11.95 0.46
CA ALA A 6 9.98 11.08 -0.58
C ALA A 6 9.81 9.58 -0.25
N LEU A 7 9.55 9.21 1.00
CA LEU A 7 9.52 7.81 1.43
C LEU A 7 8.45 6.98 0.69
N PRO A 8 7.17 7.40 0.60
CA PRO A 8 6.15 6.65 -0.14
C PRO A 8 6.50 6.46 -1.63
N LEU A 9 7.16 7.46 -2.22
CA LEU A 9 7.58 7.44 -3.63
C LEU A 9 8.70 6.43 -3.85
N VAL A 10 9.72 6.42 -2.98
CA VAL A 10 10.81 5.46 -3.05
C VAL A 10 10.31 4.04 -2.80
N LEU A 11 9.41 3.84 -1.83
CA LEU A 11 8.79 2.54 -1.58
C LEU A 11 7.97 2.05 -2.77
N SER A 12 7.24 2.94 -3.45
CA SER A 12 6.47 2.60 -4.65
C SER A 12 7.34 2.10 -5.80
N LEU A 13 8.57 2.62 -5.92
CA LEU A 13 9.55 2.12 -6.90
C LEU A 13 10.19 0.79 -6.48
N ALA A 14 10.43 0.61 -5.17
CA ALA A 14 11.03 -0.62 -4.64
C ALA A 14 10.04 -1.81 -4.64
N PHE A 15 8.75 -1.52 -4.44
CA PHE A 15 7.69 -2.51 -4.30
C PHE A 15 6.44 -2.16 -5.15
N PRO A 16 6.59 -2.00 -6.48
CA PRO A 16 5.50 -1.55 -7.34
C PRO A 16 4.31 -2.53 -7.34
N ASP A 17 4.58 -3.82 -7.19
CA ASP A 17 3.56 -4.86 -7.11
C ASP A 17 2.80 -4.87 -5.78
N ARG A 18 3.31 -4.15 -4.77
CA ARG A 18 2.77 -4.07 -3.41
C ARG A 18 2.09 -2.75 -3.08
N ILE A 19 1.91 -1.88 -4.08
CA ILE A 19 1.01 -0.74 -3.97
C ILE A 19 -0.40 -1.31 -3.78
N ALA A 20 -1.08 -0.91 -2.71
CA ALA A 20 -2.37 -1.44 -2.30
C ALA A 20 -3.44 -0.36 -2.37
N GLN A 21 -4.60 -0.69 -2.94
CA GLN A 21 -5.79 0.16 -2.93
C GLN A 21 -6.86 -0.44 -2.02
N GLN A 22 -7.47 0.39 -1.18
CA GLN A 22 -8.57 -0.03 -0.31
C GLN A 22 -9.76 -0.52 -1.14
N ARG A 23 -10.39 -1.61 -0.71
CA ARG A 23 -11.62 -2.12 -1.33
C ARG A 23 -12.82 -1.30 -0.85
N THR A 24 -13.67 -0.91 -1.80
CA THR A 24 -14.90 -0.16 -1.52
C THR A 24 -15.73 -0.86 -0.43
N ASN A 25 -16.10 -0.10 0.61
CA ASN A 25 -16.89 -0.56 1.76
C ASN A 25 -16.27 -1.70 2.58
N GLN A 26 -14.96 -1.94 2.48
CA GLN A 26 -14.24 -2.91 3.30
C GLN A 26 -13.02 -2.23 3.93
N PHE A 27 -13.23 -1.58 5.08
CA PHE A 27 -12.14 -1.05 5.91
C PHE A 27 -11.09 -2.13 6.16
N GLU A 28 -9.81 -1.73 6.16
CA GLU A 28 -8.64 -2.61 6.37
C GLU A 28 -8.35 -3.62 5.25
N ARG A 29 -9.21 -3.75 4.22
CA ARG A 29 -9.00 -4.70 3.13
C ARG A 29 -8.54 -3.98 1.87
N PHE A 30 -7.45 -4.47 1.31
CA PHE A 30 -6.79 -3.90 0.16
C PHE A 30 -6.62 -4.92 -0.96
N THR A 31 -6.48 -4.42 -2.18
CA THR A 31 -6.00 -5.18 -3.33
C THR A 31 -4.64 -4.62 -3.73
N LEU A 32 -3.62 -5.48 -3.71
CA LEU A 32 -2.29 -5.15 -4.20
C LEU A 32 -2.32 -4.99 -5.73
N ALA A 33 -1.39 -4.23 -6.30
CA ALA A 33 -1.28 -4.00 -7.74
C ALA A 33 -1.09 -5.31 -8.54
N ASN A 34 -0.54 -6.35 -7.92
CA ASN A 34 -0.46 -7.71 -8.49
C ASN A 34 -1.78 -8.51 -8.43
N GLY A 35 -2.85 -7.93 -7.88
CA GLY A 35 -4.17 -8.56 -7.73
C GLY A 35 -4.37 -9.37 -6.45
N HIS A 36 -3.33 -9.60 -5.64
CA HIS A 36 -3.46 -10.35 -4.39
C HIS A 36 -4.16 -9.51 -3.31
N GLY A 37 -4.96 -10.17 -2.45
CA GLY A 37 -5.61 -9.51 -1.33
C GLY A 37 -4.63 -9.23 -0.19
N ALA A 38 -4.77 -8.09 0.46
CA ALA A 38 -3.99 -7.75 1.65
C ALA A 38 -4.88 -7.14 2.73
N GLU A 39 -4.58 -7.39 4.00
CA GLU A 39 -5.43 -6.98 5.13
C GLU A 39 -4.57 -6.35 6.25
N CYS A 40 -4.93 -5.14 6.68
CA CYS A 40 -4.40 -4.51 7.88
C CYS A 40 -4.96 -5.20 9.13
N ARG A 41 -4.31 -4.97 10.28
CA ARG A 41 -4.90 -5.37 11.56
C ARG A 41 -5.98 -4.37 11.95
N GLN A 42 -6.97 -4.84 12.72
CA GLN A 42 -8.17 -4.08 13.06
C GLN A 42 -7.92 -2.81 13.89
N GLU A 43 -6.73 -2.70 14.48
CA GLU A 43 -6.30 -1.57 15.31
C GLU A 43 -5.34 -0.62 14.57
N ASP A 44 -4.95 -0.92 13.32
CA ASP A 44 -4.05 -0.08 12.56
C ASP A 44 -4.79 1.14 11.98
N MET A 45 -4.27 2.34 12.27
CA MET A 45 -4.75 3.60 11.69
C MET A 45 -4.71 3.60 10.16
N LEU A 46 -3.85 2.76 9.56
CA LEU A 46 -3.70 2.59 8.11
C LEU A 46 -4.93 1.94 7.45
N GLY A 47 -5.82 1.30 8.21
CA GLY A 47 -7.02 0.67 7.66
C GLY A 47 -8.02 1.63 7.02
N GLY A 48 -7.87 2.95 7.27
CA GLY A 48 -8.64 4.01 6.66
C GLY A 48 -7.97 4.74 5.49
N CYS A 49 -6.73 4.41 5.14
CA CYS A 49 -6.04 5.01 4.00
C CYS A 49 -6.60 4.47 2.68
N GLU A 50 -6.74 5.33 1.67
CA GLU A 50 -7.22 4.91 0.34
C GLU A 50 -6.16 4.09 -0.40
N TYR A 51 -4.89 4.49 -0.26
CA TYR A 51 -3.74 3.84 -0.85
C TYR A 51 -2.58 3.74 0.15
N LEU A 52 -1.82 2.65 0.05
CA LEU A 52 -0.60 2.43 0.81
C LEU A 52 0.40 1.60 0.01
N VAL A 53 1.66 1.60 0.43
CA VAL A 53 2.67 0.64 -0.04
C VAL A 53 2.94 -0.36 1.07
N ALA A 54 2.68 -1.64 0.81
CA ALA A 54 2.99 -2.70 1.77
C ALA A 54 4.48 -3.06 1.72
N VAL A 55 5.20 -2.77 2.81
CA VAL A 55 6.64 -3.03 2.93
C VAL A 55 6.89 -4.46 3.35
N ASP A 56 6.14 -4.94 4.35
CA ASP A 56 6.22 -6.30 4.85
C ASP A 56 4.84 -6.97 4.88
N LEU A 57 4.80 -8.20 4.37
CA LEU A 57 3.61 -9.01 4.18
C LEU A 57 3.84 -10.38 4.80
N MET A 58 2.96 -10.77 5.72
CA MET A 58 2.92 -12.12 6.26
C MET A 58 1.94 -12.97 5.46
N ARG A 59 2.39 -14.13 4.99
CA ARG A 59 1.48 -15.09 4.34
C ARG A 59 0.48 -15.60 5.36
N SER A 60 -0.80 -15.55 5.01
CA SER A 60 -1.87 -16.18 5.76
C SER A 60 -2.29 -17.50 5.08
N HIS A 61 -3.07 -18.33 5.77
CA HIS A 61 -3.67 -19.54 5.21
C HIS A 61 -4.88 -19.25 4.29
N SER A 62 -5.31 -18.00 4.19
CA SER A 62 -6.36 -17.55 3.27
C SER A 62 -5.78 -17.06 1.93
N ASN A 63 -6.65 -16.59 1.05
CA ASN A 63 -6.26 -15.89 -0.19
C ASN A 63 -5.83 -14.43 0.04
N SER A 64 -5.65 -13.99 1.29
CA SER A 64 -5.16 -12.66 1.66
C SER A 64 -3.88 -12.75 2.51
N SER A 65 -2.95 -11.82 2.26
CA SER A 65 -1.77 -11.61 3.10
C SER A 65 -2.05 -10.59 4.20
N GLN A 66 -1.44 -10.74 5.36
CA GLN A 66 -1.52 -9.75 6.43
C GLN A 66 -0.43 -8.69 6.21
N ILE A 67 -0.80 -7.41 6.25
CA ILE A 67 0.15 -6.30 6.23
C ILE A 67 0.79 -6.19 7.61
N HIS A 68 2.13 -6.32 7.67
CA HIS A 68 2.89 -6.13 8.92
C HIS A 68 3.48 -4.72 9.03
N SER A 69 3.84 -4.11 7.89
CA SER A 69 4.30 -2.73 7.82
C SER A 69 3.92 -2.14 6.48
N ALA A 70 3.45 -0.90 6.50
CA ALA A 70 3.05 -0.15 5.32
C ALA A 70 3.28 1.35 5.52
N CYS A 71 3.28 2.07 4.41
CA CYS A 71 3.37 3.52 4.37
C CYS A 71 2.18 4.05 3.57
N GLU A 72 1.47 5.05 4.12
CA GLU A 72 0.41 5.74 3.39
C GLU A 72 0.95 6.36 2.10
N LEU A 73 0.15 6.30 1.04
CA LEU A 73 0.53 6.78 -0.28
C LEU A 73 -0.56 7.68 -0.83
N ASP A 74 -0.21 8.92 -1.18
CA ASP A 74 -1.04 9.71 -2.08
C ASP A 74 -0.76 9.29 -3.53
N VAL A 75 -1.72 8.56 -4.13
CA VAL A 75 -1.60 8.08 -5.50
C VAL A 75 -1.51 9.22 -6.53
N ASN A 76 -2.03 10.40 -6.22
CA ASN A 76 -1.98 11.55 -7.13
C ASN A 76 -0.56 12.12 -7.20
N ILE A 77 0.13 12.21 -6.05
CA ILE A 77 1.54 12.61 -5.99
C ILE A 77 2.40 11.59 -6.73
N LEU A 78 2.15 10.29 -6.53
CA LEU A 78 2.87 9.23 -7.24
C LEU A 78 2.74 9.37 -8.76
N ARG A 79 1.51 9.53 -9.26
CA ARG A 79 1.22 9.68 -10.69
C ARG A 79 1.87 10.94 -11.28
N ALA A 80 1.78 12.06 -10.59
CA ALA A 80 2.39 13.32 -11.04
C ALA A 80 3.93 13.23 -11.08
N THR A 81 4.53 12.49 -10.13
CA THR A 81 5.99 12.35 -10.05
C THR A 81 6.52 11.39 -11.11
N PHE A 82 5.78 10.32 -11.40
CA PHE A 82 6.20 9.23 -12.28
C PHE A 82 5.30 9.10 -13.52
N GLU A 83 4.87 10.22 -14.09
CA GLU A 83 3.92 10.25 -15.23
C GLU A 83 4.36 9.34 -16.39
N ALA A 84 5.67 9.22 -16.64
CA ALA A 84 6.21 8.37 -17.72
C ALA A 84 6.14 6.85 -17.46
N LEU A 85 5.78 6.40 -16.26
CA LEU A 85 5.66 5.00 -15.87
C LEU A 85 4.22 4.46 -15.96
N PHE A 86 3.23 5.33 -16.16
CA PHE A 86 1.80 5.01 -16.25
C PHE A 86 1.21 5.42 -17.60
#